data_AF-A0A4Q1C8L4-F1
#
_entry.id   AF-A0A4Q1C8L4-F1
#
_cell.length_a   1.000
_cell.length_b   1.000
_cell.length_c   1.000
_cell.angle_alpha   90.00
_cell.angle_beta   90.00
_cell.angle_gamma   90.00
#
_symmetry.space_group_name_H-M   'P 1'
#
loop_
_entity.id
_entity.type
_entity.pdbx_description
1 polymer ?
#
loop_
_entity_poly.entity_id
_entity_poly.type
_entity_poly.pdbx_seq_one_letter_code
_entity_poly.pdbx_strand_id
1 'polypeptide(L)'
;MTPSSVQCLAGLGPAIKQEWAELLRGEPTITPLGRPDTLVFLMDATLAQLFAGLEDKTAQQQWLKQCAPVVGPVHNYCACGLNPLLKYFTTGELAVRAAAHGKLGGEIEEVLLRFRALAQREIETLCSVCQHKGVPGCCEMAGKAHHLPPSHSTRR
;
A
#
# COMPACT_ATOMS: atom_id res chain seq x y z
N MET A 1 -2.98 -13.46 -12.92
CA MET A 1 -4.39 -13.10 -13.10
C MET A 1 -4.81 -13.17 -14.57
N THR A 2 -6.05 -13.56 -14.83
CA THR A 2 -6.66 -13.58 -16.18
C THR A 2 -7.31 -12.23 -16.54
N PRO A 3 -7.45 -11.88 -17.84
CA PRO A 3 -8.12 -10.65 -18.26
C PRO A 3 -9.58 -10.55 -17.76
N SER A 4 -10.31 -11.66 -17.74
CA SER A 4 -11.69 -11.72 -17.23
C SER A 4 -11.77 -11.36 -15.75
N SER A 5 -10.77 -11.76 -14.96
CA SER A 5 -10.72 -11.46 -13.53
C SER A 5 -10.35 -10.01 -13.25
N VAL A 6 -9.52 -9.40 -14.10
CA VAL A 6 -9.23 -7.96 -14.03
C VAL A 6 -10.49 -7.15 -14.36
N GLN A 7 -11.23 -7.54 -15.39
CA GLN A 7 -12.52 -6.92 -15.73
C GLN A 7 -13.56 -7.09 -14.62
N CYS A 8 -13.64 -8.28 -14.01
CA CYS A 8 -14.48 -8.53 -12.84
C CYS A 8 -14.13 -7.57 -11.69
N LEU A 9 -12.85 -7.46 -11.34
CA LEU A 9 -12.38 -6.54 -10.30
C LEU A 9 -12.68 -5.07 -10.64
N ALA A 10 -12.46 -4.65 -11.89
CA ALA A 10 -12.78 -3.29 -12.33
C ALA A 10 -14.28 -2.99 -12.21
N GLY A 11 -15.14 -3.96 -12.53
CA GLY A 11 -16.59 -3.86 -12.32
C GLY A 11 -17.00 -3.75 -10.84
N LEU A 12 -16.18 -4.27 -9.92
CA LEU A 12 -16.36 -4.11 -8.46
C LEU A 12 -15.86 -2.75 -7.94
N GLY A 13 -15.20 -1.94 -8.77
CA GLY A 13 -14.61 -0.65 -8.38
C GLY A 13 -15.55 0.26 -7.56
N PRO A 14 -16.81 0.49 -7.98
CA PRO A 14 -17.75 1.29 -7.20
C PRO A 14 -18.04 0.71 -5.80
N ALA A 15 -18.19 -0.61 -5.68
CA ALA A 15 -18.43 -1.27 -4.40
C ALA A 15 -17.20 -1.19 -3.49
N ILE A 16 -16.00 -1.36 -4.05
CA ILE A 16 -14.73 -1.18 -3.34
C ILE A 16 -14.65 0.25 -2.78
N LYS A 17 -14.94 1.27 -3.59
CA LYS A 17 -14.88 2.67 -3.16
C LYS A 17 -15.87 2.97 -2.04
N GLN A 18 -17.11 2.47 -2.15
CA GLN A 18 -18.12 2.68 -1.13
C GLN A 18 -17.67 2.12 0.22
N GLU A 19 -17.32 0.83 0.24
CA GLU A 19 -16.83 0.14 1.45
C GLU A 19 -15.58 0.83 2.02
N TRP A 20 -14.64 1.18 1.14
CA TRP A 20 -13.41 1.85 1.55
C TRP A 20 -13.69 3.22 2.18
N ALA A 21 -14.59 4.02 1.61
CA ALA A 21 -14.94 5.32 2.17
C ALA A 21 -15.65 5.20 3.52
N GLU A 22 -16.50 4.19 3.70
CA GLU A 22 -17.15 3.89 4.98
C GLU A 22 -16.12 3.51 6.04
N LEU A 23 -15.23 2.55 5.74
CA LEU A 23 -14.15 2.14 6.65
C LEU A 23 -13.21 3.28 7.00
N LEU A 24 -12.80 4.06 6.00
CA LEU A 24 -11.85 5.16 6.19
C LEU A 24 -12.42 6.29 7.06
N ARG A 25 -13.71 6.60 6.93
CA ARG A 25 -14.37 7.61 7.79
C ARG A 25 -14.49 7.15 9.25
N GLY A 26 -14.43 5.84 9.51
CA GLY A 26 -14.41 5.28 10.86
C GLY A 26 -13.04 5.39 11.56
N GLU A 27 -11.97 5.69 10.83
CA GLU A 27 -10.61 5.78 11.39
C GLU A 27 -10.33 7.15 12.04
N PRO A 28 -9.56 7.19 13.14
CA PRO A 28 -9.18 8.45 13.77
C PRO A 28 -8.28 9.29 12.86
N THR A 29 -8.57 10.58 12.78
CA THR A 29 -7.73 11.54 12.05
C THR A 29 -6.57 12.00 12.93
N ILE A 30 -5.38 11.50 12.66
CA ILE A 30 -4.16 11.82 13.44
C ILE A 30 -3.39 13.01 12.84
N THR A 31 -3.53 13.24 11.53
CA THR A 31 -2.87 14.35 10.82
C THR A 31 -3.88 15.07 9.91
N PRO A 32 -3.67 16.36 9.58
CA PRO A 32 -4.54 17.08 8.65
C PRO A 32 -4.63 16.45 7.26
N LEU A 33 -3.55 15.83 6.79
CA LEU A 33 -3.51 15.08 5.53
C LEU A 33 -4.19 13.71 5.63
N GLY A 34 -4.45 13.24 6.85
CA GLY A 34 -5.17 11.99 7.13
C GLY A 34 -6.69 12.14 7.19
N ARG A 35 -7.25 13.31 6.82
CA ARG A 35 -8.71 13.53 6.82
C ARG A 35 -9.37 12.59 5.79
N PRO A 36 -10.35 11.76 6.21
CA PRO A 36 -11.04 10.84 5.29
C PRO A 36 -11.61 11.53 4.05
N ASP A 37 -12.26 12.68 4.24
CA ASP A 37 -12.89 13.45 3.15
C ASP A 37 -11.88 13.97 2.12
N THR A 38 -10.61 14.11 2.48
CA THR A 38 -9.53 14.45 1.54
C THR A 38 -9.05 13.20 0.81
N LEU A 39 -8.88 12.11 1.55
CA LEU A 39 -8.28 10.87 1.03
C LEU A 39 -9.20 10.11 0.07
N VAL A 40 -10.53 10.25 0.17
CA VAL A 40 -11.47 9.63 -0.78
C VAL A 40 -11.23 10.06 -2.24
N PHE A 41 -10.68 11.25 -2.47
CA PHE A 41 -10.34 11.72 -3.82
C PHE A 41 -9.17 10.96 -4.44
N LEU A 42 -8.37 10.25 -3.64
CA LEU A 42 -7.26 9.43 -4.13
C LEU A 42 -7.72 8.05 -4.65
N MET A 43 -8.94 7.62 -4.32
CA MET A 43 -9.40 6.24 -4.56
C MET A 43 -9.44 5.90 -6.05
N ASP A 44 -9.95 6.81 -6.89
CA ASP A 44 -10.03 6.59 -8.34
C ASP A 44 -8.65 6.40 -8.96
N ALA A 45 -7.70 7.28 -8.61
CA ALA A 45 -6.32 7.16 -9.08
C ALA A 45 -5.65 5.89 -8.55
N THR A 46 -5.94 5.49 -7.31
CA THR A 46 -5.35 4.29 -6.70
C THR A 46 -5.87 3.02 -7.38
N LEU A 47 -7.18 2.93 -7.62
CA LEU A 47 -7.79 1.79 -8.30
C LEU A 47 -7.36 1.71 -9.76
N ALA A 48 -7.26 2.83 -10.47
CA ALA A 48 -6.72 2.86 -11.83
C ALA A 48 -5.29 2.31 -11.91
N GLN A 49 -4.43 2.70 -10.95
CA GLN A 49 -3.07 2.17 -10.88
C GLN A 49 -3.03 0.68 -10.54
N LEU A 50 -3.90 0.21 -9.64
CA LEU A 50 -4.04 -1.20 -9.34
C LEU A 50 -4.43 -1.99 -10.59
N PHE A 51 -5.45 -1.55 -11.33
CA PHE A 51 -5.97 -2.25 -12.51
C PHE A 51 -4.92 -2.28 -13.62
N ALA A 52 -4.29 -1.15 -13.93
CA ALA A 52 -3.20 -1.08 -14.90
C ALA A 52 -2.03 -2.01 -14.53
N GLY A 53 -1.68 -2.07 -13.23
CA GLY A 53 -0.63 -2.96 -12.74
C GLY A 53 -0.99 -4.44 -12.84
N LEU A 54 -2.28 -4.80 -12.78
CA LEU A 54 -2.74 -6.18 -12.97
C LEU A 54 -2.74 -6.61 -14.44
N GLU A 55 -2.89 -5.67 -15.37
CA GLU A 55 -2.79 -5.91 -16.81
C GLU A 55 -1.33 -6.06 -17.28
N ASP A 56 -0.41 -5.24 -16.77
CA ASP A 56 1.01 -5.29 -17.13
C ASP A 56 1.85 -6.20 -16.22
N LYS A 57 2.01 -7.45 -16.65
CA LYS A 57 2.86 -8.45 -15.96
C LYS A 57 4.35 -8.16 -16.04
N THR A 58 4.81 -7.40 -17.04
CA THR A 58 6.24 -7.14 -17.27
C THR A 58 6.74 -6.07 -16.31
N ALA A 59 6.03 -4.94 -16.23
CA ALA A 59 6.33 -3.88 -15.28
C ALA A 59 6.30 -4.39 -13.83
N GLN A 60 5.37 -5.28 -13.52
CA GLN A 60 5.30 -5.96 -12.23
C GLN A 60 6.57 -6.72 -11.90
N GLN A 61 7.01 -7.64 -12.77
CA GLN A 61 8.17 -8.47 -12.47
C GLN A 61 9.41 -7.62 -12.27
N GLN A 62 9.53 -6.51 -13.00
CA GLN A 62 10.62 -5.58 -12.83
C GLN A 62 10.54 -4.85 -11.49
N TRP A 63 9.36 -4.39 -11.07
CA TRP A 63 9.18 -3.74 -9.77
C TRP A 63 9.43 -4.71 -8.60
N LEU A 64 8.88 -5.93 -8.65
CA LEU A 64 9.10 -6.95 -7.61
C LEU A 64 10.57 -7.36 -7.47
N LYS A 65 11.37 -7.25 -8.54
CA LYS A 65 12.83 -7.46 -8.49
C LYS A 65 13.56 -6.31 -7.80
N GLN A 66 13.04 -5.08 -7.87
CA GLN A 66 13.66 -3.88 -7.33
C GLN A 66 13.21 -3.57 -5.90
N CYS A 67 11.96 -3.89 -5.57
CA CYS A 67 11.33 -3.64 -4.29
C CYS A 67 10.66 -4.93 -3.83
N ALA A 68 11.32 -5.68 -2.94
CA ALA A 68 10.70 -6.82 -2.31
C ALA A 68 9.47 -6.33 -1.52
N PRO A 69 8.25 -6.79 -1.86
CA PRO A 69 7.06 -6.33 -1.16
C PRO A 69 7.15 -6.75 0.30
N VAL A 70 6.89 -5.82 1.22
CA VAL A 70 6.78 -6.15 2.64
C VAL A 70 5.60 -7.10 2.80
N VAL A 71 5.89 -8.34 3.20
CA VAL A 71 4.87 -9.32 3.51
C VAL A 71 4.40 -9.07 4.94
N GLY A 72 3.31 -8.32 5.07
CA GLY A 72 2.73 -8.01 6.37
C GLY A 72 1.65 -6.92 6.28
N PRO A 73 1.00 -6.61 7.40
CA PRO A 73 -0.03 -5.58 7.43
C PRO A 73 0.51 -4.20 7.07
N VAL A 74 -0.23 -3.44 6.26
CA VAL A 74 0.17 -2.10 5.79
C VAL A 74 0.43 -1.13 6.93
N HIS A 75 -0.29 -1.23 8.05
CA HIS A 75 -0.08 -0.37 9.22
C HIS A 75 1.35 -0.47 9.80
N ASN A 76 2.09 -1.53 9.50
CA ASN A 76 3.49 -1.71 9.92
C ASN A 76 4.51 -1.13 8.93
N TYR A 77 4.07 -0.52 7.82
CA TYR A 77 5.01 -0.04 6.79
C TYR A 77 5.77 1.21 7.23
N CYS A 78 5.30 1.92 8.26
CA CYS A 78 6.00 3.09 8.78
C CYS A 78 5.96 3.09 10.31
N ALA A 79 7.12 2.93 10.94
CA ALA A 79 7.23 2.81 12.39
C ALA A 79 6.77 4.05 13.18
N CYS A 80 6.77 5.25 12.59
CA CYS A 80 6.29 6.44 13.31
C CYS A 80 4.77 6.57 13.35
N GLY A 81 4.02 5.83 12.53
CA GLY A 81 2.56 5.88 12.50
C GLY A 81 1.94 7.18 11.97
N LEU A 82 2.75 8.19 11.63
CA LEU A 82 2.26 9.51 11.21
C LEU A 82 1.98 9.62 9.71
N ASN A 83 2.33 8.61 8.92
CA ASN A 83 2.04 8.62 7.50
C ASN A 83 0.51 8.47 7.29
N PRO A 84 -0.18 9.49 6.72
CA PRO A 84 -1.63 9.47 6.55
C PRO A 84 -2.12 8.31 5.66
N LEU A 85 -1.24 7.79 4.80
CA LEU A 85 -1.57 6.71 3.88
C LEU A 85 -1.65 5.33 4.57
N LEU A 86 -1.19 5.19 5.82
CA LEU A 86 -1.28 3.91 6.54
C LEU A 86 -2.72 3.46 6.71
N LYS A 87 -3.59 4.35 7.21
CA LYS A 87 -5.01 4.06 7.41
C LYS A 87 -5.77 3.99 6.09
N TYR A 88 -5.42 4.86 5.15
CA TYR A 88 -5.93 4.81 3.78
C TYR A 88 -5.74 3.43 3.15
N PHE A 89 -4.51 2.94 3.05
CA PHE A 89 -4.25 1.64 2.43
C PHE A 89 -4.68 0.46 3.31
N THR A 90 -4.65 0.56 4.64
CA THR A 90 -5.16 -0.53 5.50
C THR A 90 -6.66 -0.76 5.26
N THR A 91 -7.46 0.29 5.27
CA THR A 91 -8.91 0.21 5.00
C THR A 91 -9.20 -0.16 3.53
N GLY A 92 -8.33 0.26 2.60
CA GLY A 92 -8.46 -0.11 1.19
C GLY A 92 -8.23 -1.59 0.94
N GLU A 93 -7.26 -2.21 1.62
CA GLU A 93 -7.05 -3.66 1.52
C GLU A 93 -8.27 -4.44 2.03
N LEU A 94 -8.87 -4.00 3.14
CA LEU A 94 -10.10 -4.58 3.68
C LEU A 94 -11.27 -4.45 2.70
N ALA A 95 -11.45 -3.27 2.11
CA ALA A 95 -12.50 -3.03 1.13
C ALA A 95 -12.35 -3.87 -0.14
N VAL A 96 -11.12 -3.99 -0.67
CA VAL A 96 -10.81 -4.87 -1.81
C VAL A 96 -11.15 -6.32 -1.47
N ARG A 97 -10.75 -6.80 -0.29
CA ARG A 97 -11.05 -8.16 0.16
C ARG A 97 -12.55 -8.40 0.29
N ALA A 98 -13.27 -7.46 0.88
CA ALA A 98 -14.72 -7.55 1.09
C ALA A 98 -15.48 -7.59 -0.24
N ALA A 99 -15.19 -6.66 -1.15
CA ALA A 99 -15.90 -6.57 -2.43
C ALA A 99 -15.59 -7.75 -3.37
N ALA A 100 -14.36 -8.28 -3.34
CA ALA A 100 -13.93 -9.41 -4.16
C ALA A 100 -14.28 -10.78 -3.56
N HIS A 101 -14.78 -10.82 -2.31
CA HIS A 101 -15.12 -12.05 -1.62
C HIS A 101 -16.15 -12.86 -2.42
N GLY A 102 -15.85 -14.13 -2.68
CA GLY A 102 -16.69 -15.02 -3.49
C GLY A 102 -16.75 -14.69 -4.99
N LYS A 103 -16.02 -13.66 -5.48
CA LYS A 103 -15.99 -13.26 -6.89
C LYS A 103 -14.69 -13.64 -7.61
N LEU A 104 -13.54 -13.47 -6.95
CA LEU A 104 -12.22 -13.70 -7.57
C LEU A 104 -11.54 -15.02 -7.14
N GLY A 105 -12.16 -15.81 -6.26
CA GLY A 105 -11.58 -17.08 -5.79
C GLY A 105 -10.14 -16.91 -5.29
N GLY A 106 -9.21 -17.75 -5.76
CA GLY A 106 -7.79 -17.71 -5.38
C GLY A 106 -6.98 -16.55 -5.98
N GLU A 107 -7.51 -15.82 -6.98
CA GLU A 107 -6.81 -14.68 -7.58
C GLU A 107 -6.81 -13.44 -6.69
N ILE A 108 -7.62 -13.43 -5.63
CA ILE A 108 -7.66 -12.32 -4.66
C ILE A 108 -6.31 -12.08 -4.00
N GLU A 109 -5.53 -13.14 -3.73
CA GLU A 109 -4.21 -12.98 -3.10
C GLU A 109 -3.21 -12.28 -4.03
N GLU A 110 -3.31 -12.48 -5.35
CA GLU A 110 -2.52 -11.72 -6.32
C GLU A 110 -2.91 -10.25 -6.33
N VAL A 111 -4.21 -9.95 -6.30
CA VAL A 111 -4.73 -8.56 -6.22
C VAL A 111 -4.23 -7.87 -4.96
N LEU A 112 -4.35 -8.52 -3.81
CA LEU A 112 -3.92 -7.97 -2.53
C LEU A 112 -2.41 -7.78 -2.47
N LEU A 113 -1.63 -8.69 -3.06
CA LEU A 113 -0.19 -8.51 -3.19
C LEU A 113 0.14 -7.25 -4.01
N ARG A 114 -0.59 -6.98 -5.10
CA ARG A 114 -0.41 -5.74 -5.89
C ARG A 114 -0.82 -4.50 -5.13
N PHE A 115 -1.93 -4.60 -4.41
CA PHE A 115 -2.42 -3.49 -3.60
C PHE A 115 -1.40 -3.11 -2.52
N ARG A 116 -0.82 -4.11 -1.83
CA ARG A 116 0.25 -3.92 -0.85
C ARG A 116 1.53 -3.36 -1.46
N ALA A 117 1.91 -3.81 -2.65
CA ALA A 117 3.04 -3.28 -3.41
C ALA A 117 2.86 -1.79 -3.72
N LEU A 118 1.68 -1.41 -4.22
CA LEU A 118 1.32 -0.02 -4.46
C LEU A 118 1.35 0.79 -3.15
N ALA A 119 0.73 0.28 -2.09
CA ALA A 119 0.73 0.91 -0.78
C ALA A 119 2.15 1.19 -0.27
N GLN A 120 3.04 0.20 -0.37
CA GLN A 120 4.44 0.34 0.02
C GLN A 120 5.12 1.48 -0.72
N ARG A 121 5.00 1.52 -2.05
CA ARG A 121 5.65 2.55 -2.88
C ARG A 121 5.16 3.97 -2.51
N GLU A 122 3.86 4.15 -2.34
CA GLU A 122 3.29 5.46 -2.00
C GLU A 122 3.66 5.89 -0.57
N ILE A 123 3.62 4.95 0.39
CA ILE A 123 4.03 5.20 1.78
C ILE A 123 5.52 5.56 1.84
N GLU A 124 6.39 4.81 1.17
CA GLU A 124 7.83 5.08 1.09
C GLU A 124 8.10 6.44 0.45
N THR A 125 7.39 6.79 -0.62
CA THR A 125 7.49 8.08 -1.30
C THR A 125 7.17 9.23 -0.34
N LEU A 126 6.06 9.16 0.39
CA LEU A 126 5.68 10.20 1.35
C LEU A 126 6.62 10.23 2.56
N CYS A 127 7.07 9.07 3.04
CA CYS A 127 8.08 8.96 4.10
C CYS A 127 9.43 9.55 3.67
N SER A 128 9.77 9.52 2.38
CA SER A 128 11.06 10.00 1.88
C SER A 128 11.26 11.51 2.08
N VAL A 129 10.16 12.27 2.19
CA VAL A 129 10.11 13.72 2.45
C VAL A 129 9.62 14.05 3.87
N CYS A 130 9.44 13.04 4.72
CA CYS A 130 9.01 13.24 6.11
C CYS A 130 10.08 14.00 6.90
N GLN A 131 9.67 15.01 7.67
CA GLN A 131 10.57 15.82 8.50
C GLN A 131 11.22 15.03 9.64
N HIS A 132 10.64 13.89 10.01
CA HIS A 132 11.17 13.00 11.04
C HIS A 132 12.10 11.91 10.48
N LYS A 133 12.37 11.91 9.17
CA LYS A 133 13.27 10.95 8.52
C LYS A 133 14.68 11.03 9.14
N GLY A 134 15.22 9.89 9.55
CA GLY A 134 16.54 9.80 10.20
C GLY A 134 16.50 9.84 11.73
N VAL A 135 15.33 10.08 12.33
CA VAL A 135 15.11 9.82 13.76
C VAL A 135 15.03 8.29 13.95
N PRO A 136 15.78 7.69 14.90
CA PRO A 136 15.68 6.26 15.18
C PRO A 136 14.24 5.82 15.41
N GLY A 137 13.78 4.77 14.70
CA GLY A 137 12.41 4.29 14.77
C GLY A 137 11.38 5.10 13.97
N CYS A 138 11.79 6.10 13.17
CA CYS A 138 10.89 6.85 12.30
C CYS A 138 11.13 6.53 10.82
N CYS A 139 10.05 6.23 10.09
CA CYS A 139 10.06 5.98 8.65
C CYS A 139 11.01 4.85 8.19
N GLU A 140 11.49 4.03 9.13
CA GLU A 140 12.07 2.73 8.84
C GLU A 140 10.92 1.76 8.50
N MET A 141 11.03 1.10 7.36
CA MET A 141 10.10 0.02 7.00
C MET A 141 10.31 -1.13 7.98
N ALA A 142 9.26 -1.64 8.61
CA ALA A 142 9.34 -2.72 9.61
C ALA A 142 9.87 -4.08 9.08
N GLY A 143 10.40 -4.13 7.85
CA GLY A 143 11.01 -5.30 7.23
C GLY A 143 12.45 -5.11 6.73
N LYS A 144 13.05 -3.92 6.88
CA LYS A 144 14.49 -3.77 6.62
C LYS A 144 15.26 -4.28 7.82
N ALA A 145 15.57 -5.59 7.81
CA ALA A 145 16.72 -6.08 8.56
C ALA A 145 17.91 -5.17 8.22
N HIS A 146 18.53 -4.59 9.23
CA HIS A 146 19.66 -3.70 9.11
C HIS A 146 20.75 -4.31 8.22
N HIS A 147 20.90 -3.82 6.98
CA HIS A 147 22.21 -3.84 6.36
C HIS A 147 23.02 -2.74 7.03
N LEU A 148 23.70 -3.10 8.12
CA LEU A 148 24.79 -2.32 8.68
C LEU A 148 25.80 -2.07 7.53
N PRO A 149 26.20 -0.82 7.23
CA PRO A 149 27.37 -0.61 6.39
C PRO A 149 28.60 -1.21 7.09
N PRO A 150 29.55 -1.80 6.36
CA PRO A 150 30.76 -2.33 6.97
C PRO A 150 31.50 -1.17 7.65
N SER A 151 31.70 -1.30 8.96
CA SER A 151 32.54 -0.41 9.74
C SER A 151 33.96 -0.48 9.18
N HIS A 152 34.39 0.55 8.46
CA HIS A 152 35.80 0.75 8.16
C HIS A 152 36.53 1.06 9.47
N SER A 153 37.09 0.03 10.11
CA SER A 153 38.03 0.20 11.19
C SER A 153 39.33 0.77 10.61
N THR A 154 39.53 2.07 10.85
CA THR A 154 40.81 2.71 10.62
C THR A 154 41.82 2.11 11.60
N ARG A 155 42.67 1.21 11.11
CA ARG A 155 43.87 0.74 11.82
C ARG A 155 44.80 1.94 12.00
N ARG A 156 45.16 2.23 13.26
CA ARG A 156 46.43 2.87 13.61
C ARG A 156 47.36 1.79 14.12
#